data_AF-A0A4Q5C2V1-F1
#
_entry.id   AF-A0A4Q5C2V1-F1
#
_cell.length_a   1.000
_cell.length_b   1.000
_cell.length_c   1.000
_cell.angle_alpha   90.00
_cell.angle_beta   90.00
_cell.angle_gamma   90.00
#
_symmetry.space_group_name_H-M   'P 1'
#
loop_
_entity.id
_entity.type
_entity.pdbx_description
1 polymer ?
#
loop_
_entity_poly.entity_id
_entity_poly.type
_entity_poly.pdbx_seq_one_letter_code
_entity_poly.pdbx_strand_id
1 'polypeptide(L)' 'MSKEQATEKWVVEVRRAHAVEHRPGNWCCVAQCDDGQTAITVADALQNFMRTGLIGDDFHTRTRLVGEKGV' A
#
# COMPACT_ATOMS: atom_id res chain seq x y z
N MET A 1 16.42 -11.92 27.25
CA MET A 1 15.03 -11.96 26.72
C MET A 1 14.99 -11.06 25.50
N SER A 2 15.07 -11.63 24.30
CA SER A 2 14.90 -10.87 23.06
C SER A 2 13.41 -10.60 22.90
N LYS A 3 12.99 -9.34 23.02
CA LYS A 3 11.62 -8.94 22.70
C LYS A 3 11.40 -9.20 21.21
N GLU A 4 10.78 -10.32 20.86
CA GLU A 4 9.97 -10.41 19.64
C GLU A 4 8.90 -9.32 19.78
N GLN A 5 9.21 -8.12 19.30
CA GLN A 5 8.19 -7.15 18.99
C GLN A 5 7.44 -7.79 17.84
N ALA A 6 6.18 -8.18 18.06
CA ALA A 6 5.24 -8.38 16.98
C ALA A 6 5.20 -7.06 16.22
N THR A 7 6.03 -6.92 15.18
CA THR A 7 6.23 -5.65 14.49
C THR A 7 5.04 -5.46 13.57
N GLU A 8 3.96 -4.91 14.11
CA GLU A 8 2.88 -4.35 13.33
C GLU A 8 3.50 -3.39 12.30
N LYS A 9 3.33 -3.69 11.02
CA LYS A 9 3.82 -2.86 9.91
C LYS A 9 2.65 -2.32 9.12
N TRP A 10 2.75 -1.06 8.72
CA TRP A 10 1.84 -0.50 7.74
C TRP A 10 2.31 -0.88 6.35
N VAL A 11 1.38 -1.22 5.46
CA VAL A 11 1.68 -1.45 4.05
C VAL A 11 0.90 -0.48 3.18
N VAL A 12 1.54 -0.03 2.11
CA VAL A 12 0.90 0.71 1.03
C VAL A 12 0.70 -0.25 -0.13
N GLU A 13 -0.54 -0.39 -0.56
CA GLU A 13 -0.93 -1.30 -1.61
C GLU A 13 -1.58 -0.55 -2.76
N VAL A 14 -1.30 -0.99 -3.98
CA VAL A 14 -1.91 -0.47 -5.20
C VAL A 14 -2.68 -1.57 -5.93
N ARG A 15 -3.71 -1.17 -6.67
CA ARG A 15 -4.49 -2.06 -7.55
C ARG A 15 -4.90 -1.28 -8.78
N ARG A 16 -4.72 -1.84 -9.99
CA ARG A 16 -5.20 -1.19 -11.22
C ARG A 16 -6.70 -0.89 -11.14
N ALA A 17 -7.09 0.31 -11.54
CA ALA A 17 -8.48 0.75 -11.58
C ALA A 17 -9.22 0.12 -12.77
N HIS A 18 -8.56 0.03 -13.92
CA HIS A 18 -9.09 -0.58 -15.13
C HIS A 18 -8.32 -1.87 -15.43
N ALA A 19 -8.77 -2.99 -14.85
CA ALA A 19 -8.33 -4.28 -15.35
C ALA A 19 -9.00 -4.51 -16.73
N VAL A 20 -8.19 -4.60 -17.78
CA VAL A 20 -8.65 -4.95 -19.15
C VAL A 20 -9.38 -6.29 -19.17
N GLU A 21 -9.05 -7.17 -18.22
CA GLU A 21 -9.79 -8.40 -17.95
C GLU A 21 -10.77 -8.12 -16.81
N HIS A 22 -12.02 -8.57 -16.92
CA HIS A 22 -13.19 -8.27 -16.06
C HIS A 22 -13.08 -8.63 -14.55
N ARG A 23 -11.88 -8.65 -13.96
CA ARG A 23 -11.64 -8.80 -12.52
C ARG A 23 -10.69 -7.70 -12.04
N PRO A 24 -11.05 -6.92 -11.00
CA PRO A 24 -10.09 -6.04 -10.36
C PRO A 24 -8.89 -6.88 -9.90
N GLY A 25 -7.69 -6.48 -10.29
CA GLY A 25 -6.46 -7.20 -9.95
C GLY A 25 -6.26 -7.35 -8.44
N ASN A 26 -5.32 -8.20 -8.03
CA ASN A 26 -4.96 -8.29 -6.62
C ASN A 26 -4.29 -6.98 -6.16
N TRP A 27 -4.43 -6.68 -4.86
CA TRP A 27 -3.67 -5.61 -4.23
C TRP A 27 -2.19 -6.01 -4.17
N CYS A 28 -1.32 -5.15 -4.70
CA CYS A 28 0.12 -5.34 -4.69
C CYS A 28 0.75 -4.40 -3.66
N CYS A 29 1.53 -4.94 -2.73
CA CYS A 29 2.30 -4.15 -1.77
C CYS A 29 3.46 -3.45 -2.49
N VAL A 30 3.55 -2.13 -2.36
CA VAL A 30 4.61 -1.29 -2.96
C VAL A 30 5.52 -0.66 -1.91
N ALA A 31 5.06 -0.57 -0.65
CA ALA A 31 5.87 -0.10 0.46
C ALA A 31 5.43 -0.75 1.78
N GLN A 32 6.39 -0.94 2.68
CA GLN A 32 6.15 -1.25 4.09
C GLN A 32 6.71 -0.11 4.93
N CYS A 33 5.97 0.32 5.93
CA CYS A 33 6.27 1.46 6.79
C CYS A 33 6.13 1.03 8.24
N ASP A 34 7.03 1.52 9.10
CA ASP A 34 6.97 1.20 10.54
C ASP A 34 5.84 1.97 11.25
N ASP A 35 5.35 3.05 10.65
CA ASP A 35 4.26 3.87 11.18
C ASP A 35 3.25 4.28 10.10
N GLY A 36 2.03 4.63 10.55
CA GLY A 36 0.93 4.98 9.67
C GLY A 36 1.09 6.33 8.98
N GLN A 37 1.81 7.29 9.60
CA GLN A 37 2.03 8.61 9.01
C GLN A 37 2.92 8.50 7.77
N THR A 38 3.99 7.71 7.85
CA THR A 38 4.85 7.41 6.70
C THR A 38 4.07 6.71 5.60
N ALA A 39 3.20 5.74 5.94
CA ALA A 39 2.36 5.06 4.95
C ALA A 39 1.39 6.01 4.23
N ILE A 40 0.80 6.97 4.95
CA ILE A 40 -0.06 8.01 4.37
C ILE A 40 0.75 8.90 3.42
N THR A 41 1.93 9.37 3.83
CA THR A 41 2.78 10.21 2.98
C THR A 41 3.19 9.51 1.69
N VAL A 42 3.50 8.21 1.76
CA VAL A 42 3.80 7.40 0.56
C VAL A 42 2.57 7.27 -0.33
N ALA A 43 1.38 7.02 0.23
CA ALA A 43 0.15 6.95 -0.54
C ALA A 43 -0.19 8.29 -1.23
N ASP A 44 -0.01 9.42 -0.55
CA ASP A 44 -0.18 10.76 -1.13
C ASP A 44 0.82 11.04 -2.25
N ALA A 45 2.08 10.66 -2.08
CA ALA A 45 3.10 10.80 -3.12
C ALA A 45 2.73 10.00 -4.39
N LEU A 46 2.25 8.77 -4.22
CA LEU A 46 1.76 7.95 -5.34
C LEU A 46 0.58 8.61 -6.05
N GLN A 47 -0.39 9.15 -5.31
CA GLN A 47 -1.52 9.87 -5.89
C GLN A 47 -1.07 11.13 -6.65
N ASN A 48 -0.11 11.87 -6.10
CA ASN A 48 0.47 13.02 -6.78
C ASN A 48 1.17 12.62 -8.09
N PHE A 49 1.95 11.53 -8.10
CA PHE A 49 2.60 11.04 -9.32
C PHE A 49 1.59 10.63 -10.39
N MET A 50 0.50 9.96 -10.02
CA MET A 50 -0.61 9.66 -10.94
C MET A 50 -1.24 10.95 -11.50
N ARG A 51 -1.53 11.93 -10.63
CA ARG A 51 -2.10 13.22 -11.05
C ARG A 51 -1.19 14.00 -12.01
N THR A 52 0.12 13.90 -11.84
CA THR A 52 1.10 14.55 -12.72
C THR A 52 1.34 13.82 -14.05
N GLY A 53 0.78 12.62 -14.22
CA GLY A 53 1.02 11.79 -15.40
C GLY A 53 2.39 11.10 -15.44
N LEU A 54 3.16 11.15 -14.35
CA LEU A 54 4.41 10.38 -14.20
C LEU A 54 4.14 8.87 -14.07
N ILE A 55 2.96 8.51 -13.56
CA ILE A 55 2.43 7.15 -13.57
C ILE A 55 1.27 7.13 -14.56
N GLY A 56 1.42 6.37 -15.65
CA GLY A 56 0.49 6.39 -16.79
C GLY A 56 -0.72 5.44 -16.68
N ASP A 57 -0.75 4.57 -15.66
CA ASP A 57 -1.89 3.69 -15.37
C ASP A 57 -2.69 4.28 -14.19
N ASP A 58 -4.01 4.18 -14.23
CA ASP A 58 -4.87 4.50 -13.09
C ASP A 58 -4.81 3.37 -12.04
N PHE A 59 -4.40 3.71 -10.82
CA PHE A 59 -4.39 2.79 -9.69
C PHE A 59 -5.23 3.31 -8.52
N HIS A 60 -5.98 2.41 -7.89
CA HIS A 60 -6.43 2.61 -6.53
C HIS A 60 -5.25 2.39 -5.57
N THR A 61 -5.10 3.28 -4.60
CA THR A 61 -4.08 3.17 -3.54
C THR A 61 -4.79 3.02 -2.20
N ARG A 62 -4.25 2.18 -1.30
CA ARG A 62 -4.71 2.10 0.10
C ARG A 62 -3.55 1.85 1.05
N THR A 63 -3.74 2.25 2.30
CA THR A 63 -2.87 1.88 3.42
C THR A 63 -3.56 0.81 4.27
N ARG A 64 -2.79 -0.14 4.80
CA ARG A 64 -3.32 -1.22 5.66
C ARG A 64 -2.34 -1.55 6.77
N LEU A 65 -2.82 -1.66 8.00
CA LEU A 65 -2.03 -2.21 9.10
C LEU A 65 -1.96 -3.74 8.96
N VAL A 66 -0.75 -4.28 9.05
CA VAL A 66 -0.45 -5.71 9.00
C VAL A 66 0.28 -6.07 10.28
N GLY A 67 -0.45 -6.66 11.22
CA GLY A 67 0.13 -7.36 12.36
C GLY A 67 0.06 -8.87 12.12
N GLU A 68 0.95 -9.62 12.76
CA GLU A 68 0.67 -11.02 13.03
C GLU A 68 -0.61 -11.07 13.85
N LYS A 69 -1.73 -11.45 13.21
CA LYS A 69 -2.83 -12.00 13.99
C LYS A 69 -2.28 -13.26 14.62
N GLY A 70 -2.08 -13.20 15.94
CA GLY A 70 -1.83 -14.39 16.74
C GLY A 70 -2.78 -15.50 16.31
N VAL A 71 -2.19 -16.66 16.04
CA VAL A 71 -2.83 -17.92 15.65
C VAL A 71 -3.98 -18.26 16.59
#